data_AF-A0A5K0WSF3-F1
#
_entry.id   AF-A0A5K0WSF3-F1
#
_cell.length_a   1.000
_cell.length_b   1.000
_cell.length_c   1.000
_cell.angle_alpha   90.00
_cell.angle_beta   90.00
_cell.angle_gamma   90.00
#
_symmetry.space_group_name_H-M   'P 1'
#
loop_
_entity.id
_entity.type
_entity.pdbx_description
1 polymer ?
#
loop_
_entity_poly.entity_id
_entity_poly.type
_entity_poly.pdbx_seq_one_letter_code
_entity_poly.pdbx_strand_id
1 'polypeptide(L)' 'TGPPQYRSRTVYEDAAPELVRDFFWDDEFRGKWDDMLLHAATLEECRSSGTMIVHWIRK' A
#
# COMPACT_ATOMS: atom_id res chain seq x y z
N THR A 1 15.32 -9.07 -22.42
CA THR A 1 15.21 -7.78 -21.70
C THR A 1 13.78 -7.62 -21.25
N GLY A 2 13.55 -7.55 -19.93
CA GLY A 2 12.21 -7.45 -19.34
C GLY A 2 11.72 -6.00 -19.26
N PRO A 3 10.52 -5.77 -18.72
CA PRO A 3 10.00 -4.43 -18.49
C PRO A 3 10.90 -3.62 -17.54
N PRO A 4 10.81 -2.27 -17.58
CA PRO A 4 11.56 -1.40 -16.68
C PRO A 4 11.28 -1.70 -15.20
N GLN A 5 12.32 -1.65 -14.37
CA GLN A 5 12.18 -1.73 -12.92
C GLN A 5 12.36 -0.33 -12.34
N TYR A 6 11.34 0.16 -11.62
CA TYR A 6 11.36 1.47 -10.99
C TYR A 6 11.81 1.35 -9.53
N ARG A 7 12.65 2.29 -9.09
CA ARG A 7 13.11 2.41 -7.70
C ARG A 7 13.06 3.87 -7.28
N SER A 8 12.21 4.19 -6.32
CA SER A 8 12.14 5.52 -5.70
C SER A 8 12.75 5.51 -4.29
N ARG A 9 13.15 6.69 -3.80
CA ARG A 9 13.57 6.92 -2.42
C ARG A 9 12.96 8.24 -1.96
N THR A 10 12.26 8.21 -0.83
CA THR A 10 11.62 9.37 -0.20
C THR A 10 12.03 9.43 1.26
N VAL A 11 12.23 10.64 1.81
CA VAL A 11 12.47 10.88 3.23
C VAL A 11 11.22 11.53 3.81
N TYR A 12 10.72 10.98 4.91
CA TYR A 12 9.63 11.57 5.69
C TYR A 12 10.24 12.15 6.97
N GLU A 13 10.17 13.46 7.12
CA GLU A 13 10.59 14.16 8.33
C GLU A 13 9.54 13.98 9.43
N ASP A 14 9.99 13.97 10.69
CA ASP A 14 9.13 13.89 11.88
C ASP A 14 8.18 12.67 11.93
N ALA A 15 8.53 11.57 11.25
CA ALA A 15 7.75 10.34 11.24
C ALA A 15 8.58 9.15 11.75
N ALA A 16 7.97 8.36 12.64
CA ALA A 16 8.55 7.08 13.05
C ALA A 16 8.45 6.06 11.90
N PRO A 17 9.44 5.18 11.70
CA PRO A 17 9.41 4.16 10.65
C PRO A 17 8.18 3.26 10.71
N GLU A 18 7.74 2.90 11.92
CA GLU A 18 6.57 2.05 12.16
C GLU A 18 5.29 2.72 11.67
N LEU A 19 5.16 4.04 11.89
CA LEU A 19 4.02 4.81 11.43
C LEU A 19 3.92 4.81 9.90
N VAL A 20 5.05 5.03 9.21
CA VAL A 20 5.09 5.04 7.74
C VAL A 20 4.81 3.66 7.17
N ARG A 21 5.34 2.60 7.80
CA ARG A 21 5.06 1.21 7.43
C ARG A 21 3.57 0.92 7.52
N ASP A 22 2.97 1.18 8.67
CA ASP A 22 1.57 0.83 8.95
C ASP A 22 0.63 1.65 8.05
N PHE A 23 0.90 2.96 7.88
CA PHE A 23 0.15 3.82 6.95
C PHE A 23 0.17 3.32 5.50
N PHE A 24 1.29 2.78 5.03
CA PHE A 24 1.41 2.28 3.65
C PHE A 24 0.75 0.90 3.46
N TRP A 25 0.75 0.08 4.52
CA TRP A 25 0.22 -1.29 4.49
C TRP A 25 -1.28 -1.36 4.77
N ASP A 26 -1.82 -0.39 5.52
CA ASP A 26 -3.24 -0.32 5.86
C ASP A 26 -4.07 0.22 4.68
N ASP A 27 -4.77 -0.71 4.02
CA ASP A 27 -5.64 -0.41 2.88
C ASP A 27 -6.77 0.59 3.19
N GLU A 28 -7.17 0.73 4.46
CA GLU A 28 -8.17 1.72 4.90
C GLU A 28 -7.78 3.16 4.52
N PHE A 29 -6.48 3.47 4.57
CA PHE A 29 -6.00 4.80 4.23
C PHE A 29 -5.79 4.98 2.73
N ARG A 30 -5.69 3.89 1.95
CA ARG A 30 -5.34 3.92 0.52
C ARG A 30 -6.24 4.83 -0.30
N GLY A 31 -7.56 4.74 -0.05
CA GLY A 31 -8.56 5.57 -0.73
C GLY A 31 -8.48 7.07 -0.40
N LYS A 32 -7.74 7.46 0.65
CA LYS A 32 -7.57 8.86 1.05
C LYS A 32 -6.35 9.53 0.39
N TRP A 33 -5.34 8.76 -0.04
CA TRP A 33 -4.07 9.32 -0.49
C TRP A 33 -3.57 8.82 -1.85
N ASP A 34 -3.98 7.64 -2.33
CA ASP A 34 -3.55 7.12 -3.63
C ASP A 34 -4.48 7.61 -4.74
N ASP A 35 -4.16 8.77 -5.32
CA ASP A 35 -4.94 9.37 -6.41
C ASP A 35 -5.05 8.50 -7.67
N MET A 36 -4.18 7.50 -7.80
CA MET A 36 -4.22 6.55 -8.91
C MET A 36 -5.15 5.36 -8.63
N LEU A 37 -5.76 5.26 -7.45
CA LEU A 37 -6.67 4.19 -7.06
C LEU A 37 -8.11 4.52 -7.51
N LEU A 38 -8.73 3.63 -8.28
CA LEU A 38 -10.14 3.68 -8.68
C LEU A 38 -11.02 2.82 -7.79
N HIS A 39 -10.50 1.68 -7.33
CA HIS A 39 -11.23 0.74 -6.50
C HIS A 39 -10.24 0.00 -5.59
N ALA A 40 -10.65 -0.26 -4.36
CA ALA A 40 -9.94 -1.13 -3.43
C ALA A 40 -10.92 -1.97 -2.63
N ALA A 41 -10.62 -3.25 -2.48
CA ALA A 41 -11.35 -4.18 -1.64
C ALA A 41 -10.43 -5.26 -1.08
N THR A 42 -10.55 -5.56 0.21
CA THR A 42 -9.95 -6.75 0.82
C THR A 42 -10.81 -7.96 0.49
N LEU A 43 -10.21 -8.99 -0.10
CA LEU A 43 -10.87 -10.25 -0.45
C LEU A 43 -10.73 -11.30 0.66
N GLU A 44 -9.54 -11.39 1.27
CA GLU A 44 -9.24 -12.35 2.32
C GLU A 44 -8.21 -11.79 3.31
N GLU A 45 -8.31 -12.18 4.58
CA GLU A 45 -7.36 -11.83 5.63
C GLU A 45 -7.02 -13.07 6.46
N CYS A 46 -5.73 -13.40 6.56
CA CYS A 46 -5.23 -14.44 7.44
C CYS A 46 -4.67 -13.82 8.74
N ARG A 47 -5.49 -13.81 9.80
CA ARG A 47 -5.15 -13.18 11.08
C ARG A 47 -3.92 -13.76 11.78
N SER A 48 -3.58 -15.02 11.51
CA SER A 48 -2.41 -15.67 12.11
C SER A 48 -1.08 -15.25 11.48
N SER A 49 -1.08 -14.92 10.19
CA SER A 49 0.13 -14.49 9.46
C SER A 49 0.16 -13.00 9.14
N GLY A 50 -0.97 -12.29 9.33
CA GLY A 50 -1.14 -10.89 8.91
C GLY A 50 -1.16 -10.70 7.40
N THR A 51 -1.36 -11.78 6.62
CA THR A 51 -1.37 -11.72 5.16
C THR A 51 -2.77 -11.39 4.66
N MET A 52 -2.86 -10.51 3.65
CA MET A 52 -4.12 -10.12 3.04
C MET A 52 -4.09 -10.36 1.53
N ILE A 53 -5.22 -10.77 0.97
CA ILE A 53 -5.48 -10.76 -0.46
C ILE A 53 -6.35 -9.56 -0.76
N VAL A 54 -5.88 -8.68 -1.64
CA VAL A 54 -6.52 -7.40 -1.95
C VAL A 54 -6.76 -7.26 -3.45
N HIS A 55 -7.82 -6.56 -3.81
CA HIS A 55 -8.18 -6.24 -5.19
C HIS A 55 -8.14 -4.73 -5.38
N TRP A 56 -7.18 -4.26 -6.18
CA TRP A 56 -7.03 -2.85 -6.53
C TRP A 56 -7.18 -2.64 -8.02
N ILE A 57 -7.91 -1.60 -8.40
CA ILE A 57 -7.99 -1.10 -9.78
C ILE A 57 -7.35 0.29 -9.79
N ARG A 58 -6.43 0.52 -10.72
CA ARG A 58 -5.75 1.82 -10.89
C ARG A 58 -6.18 2.51 -12.19
N LYS A 59 -6.05 3.84 -12.24
CA LYS A 59 -6.30 4.69 -13.42
C LYS A 59 -5.35 4.39 -14.58
#